data_AF-A0A1Q8R0C9-F1
#
_entry.id   AF-A0A1Q8R0C9-F1
#
_cell.length_a   1.000
_cell.length_b   1.000
_cell.length_c   1.000
_cell.angle_alpha   90.00
_cell.angle_beta   90.00
_cell.angle_gamma   90.00
#
_symmetry.space_group_name_H-M   'P 1'
#
loop_
_entity.id
_entity.type
_entity.pdbx_description
1 polymer ?
#
loop_
_entity_poly.entity_id
_entity_poly.type
_entity_poly.pdbx_seq_one_letter_code
_entity_poly.pdbx_strand_id
1 'polypeptide(L)'
;MKRIMSFMLCLVLLCSLLPTAALADTGGSGNLDGGGGGLGGGSGENYWNGGNDGVRVTVVNANTGSPVTTSIDITNITPTVQYHFGKVSKIQYLSGTSLSVITGTYNYKNPDITMPRIVSADGSVNIDAIKAYFCSEYAVQTIAETTGISYDTLISGEYKLFLEPIAYFTFQGQKVAMTATEAAMYDNLLSGGLGSKMGSLTHKNLPFSMFLETPDLGFTAYSGATGQNQSNDTIIACLGLGIVRFAGQPPTPPPVTSYDYQYRVDTDVITPVTLYASGEINPDSPAKVTFRIKGSTYTVSNIVIPAGESQLVWCKWHTPSSPEEITITVSSTKGTLSQTSILAKIIRLDENEPPNPTATDRNDGFSTVGFPSRAVKASASWGVWWAQWHPYWVWISHWVWVGGEDGSWYDFGRWEDHGWYDFFRDNYSASLSGSMSLLPDDKVPTASGSTMKSGYGVKTTVNAQFTTNAPSSHVTGAQTATAYFPEFHYKDYWRLLDLTASGYSAQFQFKTNNYSTYNRRVHFLPIWYPNGQYTVDTYIQDAWTPAGMLSISIRDAVSISGSLYDDWHLAPINP
;
A
#
# COMPACT_ATOMS: atom_id res chain seq x y z
N MET A 1 65.82 -12.32 -14.95
CA MET A 1 64.94 -12.56 -13.77
C MET A 1 64.80 -11.34 -12.86
N LYS A 2 65.88 -10.77 -12.27
CA LYS A 2 65.76 -9.60 -11.36
C LYS A 2 65.03 -8.37 -11.95
N ARG A 3 65.26 -8.05 -13.23
CA ARG A 3 64.58 -6.92 -13.91
C ARG A 3 63.09 -7.15 -14.20
N ILE A 4 62.68 -8.41 -14.40
CA ILE A 4 61.28 -8.79 -14.63
C ILE A 4 60.51 -8.74 -13.31
N MET A 5 61.15 -9.18 -12.22
CA MET A 5 60.60 -9.07 -10.86
C MET A 5 60.37 -7.61 -10.45
N SER A 6 61.34 -6.71 -10.69
CA SER A 6 61.16 -5.29 -10.39
C SER A 6 60.04 -4.66 -11.23
N PHE A 7 59.89 -5.06 -12.49
CA PHE A 7 58.81 -4.56 -13.34
C PHE A 7 57.42 -5.04 -12.87
N MET A 8 57.29 -6.32 -12.48
CA MET A 8 56.04 -6.81 -11.88
C MET A 8 55.74 -6.17 -10.52
N LEU A 9 56.77 -5.90 -9.70
CA LEU A 9 56.58 -5.22 -8.41
C LEU A 9 56.08 -3.79 -8.61
N CYS A 10 56.63 -3.06 -9.58
CA CYS A 10 56.16 -1.72 -9.96
C CYS A 10 54.73 -1.76 -10.53
N LEU A 11 54.37 -2.79 -11.31
CA LEU A 11 53.02 -2.94 -11.84
C LEU A 11 51.99 -3.20 -10.73
N VAL A 12 52.34 -4.04 -9.74
CA VAL A 12 51.50 -4.29 -8.55
C VAL A 12 51.37 -3.03 -7.69
N LEU A 13 52.46 -2.28 -7.49
CA LEU A 13 52.45 -1.01 -6.77
C LEU A 13 51.61 0.07 -7.49
N LEU A 14 51.68 0.14 -8.83
CA LEU A 14 50.83 1.03 -9.63
C LEU A 14 49.35 0.61 -9.57
N CYS A 15 49.04 -0.68 -9.58
CA CYS A 15 47.67 -1.17 -9.40
C CYS A 15 47.14 -0.92 -7.97
N SER A 16 48.01 -0.88 -6.94
CA SER A 16 47.63 -0.53 -5.56
C SER A 16 47.48 0.98 -5.31
N LEU A 17 47.92 1.81 -6.27
CA LEU A 17 47.80 3.28 -6.22
C LEU A 17 46.68 3.81 -7.12
N LEU A 18 45.93 2.93 -7.79
CA LEU A 18 44.67 3.31 -8.43
C LEU A 18 43.68 3.68 -7.31
N PRO A 19 43.12 4.90 -7.30
CA PRO A 19 42.12 5.27 -6.31
C PRO A 19 40.88 4.39 -6.55
N THR A 20 40.74 3.32 -5.78
CA THR A 20 39.41 2.80 -5.49
C THR A 20 38.74 3.87 -4.66
N ALA A 21 37.64 4.45 -5.17
CA ALA A 21 36.76 5.25 -4.33
C ALA A 21 36.16 4.30 -3.28
N ALA A 22 36.91 4.05 -2.21
CA ALA A 22 36.40 3.37 -1.03
C ALA A 22 35.40 4.33 -0.40
N LEU A 23 34.13 4.14 -0.76
CA LEU A 23 33.02 4.80 -0.12
C LEU A 23 33.00 4.36 1.35
N ALA A 24 33.24 5.30 2.26
CA ALA A 24 33.09 5.02 3.68
C ALA A 24 31.64 4.58 3.95
N ASP A 25 31.49 3.48 4.68
CA ASP A 25 30.18 2.95 5.06
C ASP A 25 29.63 3.77 6.23
N THR A 26 28.38 4.19 6.10
CA THR A 26 27.62 4.85 7.18
C THR A 26 27.25 3.90 8.34
N GLY A 27 27.58 2.62 8.25
CA GLY A 27 27.01 1.57 9.09
C GLY A 27 25.57 1.25 8.69
N GLY A 28 25.23 1.55 7.44
CA GLY A 28 23.90 1.37 6.86
C GLY A 28 23.67 -0.05 6.37
N SER A 29 22.42 -0.47 6.28
CA SER A 29 22.03 -1.77 5.74
C SER A 29 20.91 -1.62 4.73
N GLY A 30 21.20 -1.99 3.48
CA GLY A 30 20.23 -2.04 2.40
C GLY A 30 19.45 -3.36 2.41
N ASN A 31 18.13 -3.25 2.54
CA ASN A 31 17.15 -4.32 2.41
C ASN A 31 16.63 -4.32 0.97
N LEU A 32 17.34 -5.03 0.09
CA LEU A 32 17.17 -4.97 -1.37
C LEU A 32 17.48 -6.33 -1.99
N ASP A 33 16.61 -6.80 -2.86
CA ASP A 33 16.83 -7.93 -3.76
C ASP A 33 16.46 -7.51 -5.19
N GLY A 34 16.79 -8.36 -6.16
CA GLY A 34 16.65 -8.05 -7.57
C GLY A 34 16.34 -9.25 -8.44
N GLY A 35 16.01 -8.94 -9.68
CA GLY A 35 15.78 -9.92 -10.74
C GLY A 35 15.42 -9.24 -12.04
N GLY A 36 14.54 -9.89 -12.80
CA GLY A 36 14.10 -9.45 -14.11
C GLY A 36 14.43 -10.51 -15.17
N GLY A 37 14.37 -10.12 -16.42
CA GLY A 37 14.78 -10.98 -17.52
C GLY A 37 15.05 -10.21 -18.80
N GLY A 38 15.12 -10.93 -19.92
CA GLY A 38 15.31 -10.29 -21.22
C GLY A 38 14.19 -9.32 -21.58
N LEU A 39 14.56 -8.18 -22.17
CA LEU A 39 13.61 -7.30 -22.84
C LEU A 39 13.11 -7.93 -24.14
N GLY A 40 11.82 -7.74 -24.42
CA GLY A 40 11.27 -7.96 -25.76
C GLY A 40 11.69 -6.87 -26.76
N GLY A 41 11.23 -6.99 -28.00
CA GLY A 41 11.43 -5.96 -29.01
C GLY A 41 10.64 -4.68 -28.70
N GLY A 42 11.21 -3.52 -29.05
CA GLY A 42 10.52 -2.23 -29.02
C GLY A 42 9.91 -1.87 -30.39
N SER A 43 9.11 -0.80 -30.41
CA SER A 43 8.58 -0.17 -31.63
C SER A 43 9.08 1.28 -31.73
N GLY A 44 8.89 1.93 -32.88
CA GLY A 44 9.31 3.34 -33.07
C GLY A 44 8.72 4.32 -32.05
N GLU A 45 7.53 4.04 -31.53
CA GLU A 45 6.83 4.90 -30.57
C GLU A 45 6.87 4.37 -29.13
N ASN A 46 7.35 3.13 -28.91
CA ASN A 46 7.39 2.50 -27.59
C ASN A 46 8.70 1.75 -27.42
N TYR A 47 9.65 2.35 -26.70
CA TYR A 47 10.99 1.77 -26.50
C TYR A 47 11.68 2.33 -25.27
N TRP A 48 12.67 1.59 -24.78
CA TRP A 48 13.60 2.01 -23.74
C TRP A 48 15.02 1.65 -24.14
N ASN A 49 15.97 2.52 -23.80
CA ASN A 49 17.38 2.29 -24.05
C ASN A 49 18.07 1.94 -22.73
N GLY A 50 18.91 0.90 -22.75
CA GLY A 50 19.63 0.46 -21.55
C GLY A 50 20.47 1.60 -20.94
N GLY A 51 20.38 1.75 -19.62
CA GLY A 51 21.04 2.84 -18.88
C GLY A 51 20.24 4.13 -18.76
N ASN A 52 19.03 4.17 -19.31
CA ASN A 52 18.08 5.25 -19.06
C ASN A 52 17.30 4.98 -17.76
N ASP A 53 17.98 5.05 -16.64
CA ASP A 53 17.46 4.73 -15.31
C ASP A 53 17.86 5.75 -14.22
N GLY A 54 17.18 5.64 -13.08
CA GLY A 54 17.45 6.45 -11.90
C GLY A 54 16.79 5.84 -10.66
N VAL A 55 16.90 6.55 -9.53
CA VAL A 55 16.26 6.19 -8.26
C VAL A 55 15.56 7.41 -7.69
N ARG A 56 14.30 7.24 -7.31
CA ARG A 56 13.60 8.16 -6.41
C ARG A 56 13.94 7.80 -4.98
N VAL A 57 14.36 8.79 -4.20
CA VAL A 57 14.68 8.67 -2.78
C VAL A 57 13.70 9.51 -1.99
N THR A 58 13.06 8.89 -1.00
CA THR A 58 12.21 9.56 -0.02
C THR A 58 12.78 9.31 1.37
N VAL A 59 12.99 10.36 2.17
CA VAL A 59 13.34 10.18 3.58
C VAL A 59 12.04 9.96 4.36
N VAL A 60 11.99 8.87 5.12
CA VAL A 60 10.80 8.45 5.86
C VAL A 60 11.14 8.24 7.32
N ASN A 61 10.18 8.50 8.22
CA ASN A 61 10.35 8.15 9.63
C ASN A 61 10.47 6.62 9.78
N ALA A 62 11.47 6.16 10.52
CA ALA A 62 11.80 4.74 10.63
C ALA A 62 10.70 3.88 11.28
N ASN A 63 9.89 4.48 12.15
CA ASN A 63 8.84 3.80 12.90
C ASN A 63 7.49 3.88 12.18
N THR A 64 7.15 5.04 11.62
CA THR A 64 5.82 5.26 11.02
C THR A 64 5.79 5.04 9.52
N GLY A 65 6.95 5.00 8.85
CA GLY A 65 7.06 4.98 7.39
C GLY A 65 6.58 6.26 6.71
N SER A 66 6.17 7.28 7.46
CA SER A 66 5.65 8.52 6.90
C SER A 66 6.78 9.32 6.22
N PRO A 67 6.57 9.81 4.98
CA PRO A 67 7.51 10.72 4.34
C PRO A 67 7.71 11.99 5.16
N VAL A 68 8.96 12.39 5.35
CA VAL A 68 9.31 13.64 6.05
C VAL A 68 9.87 14.71 5.11
N THR A 69 10.17 14.34 3.87
CA THR A 69 10.59 15.25 2.80
C THR A 69 9.80 14.98 1.53
N THR A 70 9.81 15.93 0.60
CA THR A 70 9.50 15.64 -0.79
C THR A 70 10.56 14.69 -1.36
N SER A 71 10.15 13.76 -2.22
CA SER A 71 11.07 12.83 -2.85
C SER A 71 12.02 13.54 -3.82
N ILE A 72 13.24 13.03 -3.95
CA ILE A 72 14.24 13.49 -4.91
C ILE A 72 14.53 12.39 -5.91
N ASP A 73 14.77 12.72 -7.19
CA ASP A 73 15.13 11.72 -8.20
C ASP A 73 16.61 11.91 -8.57
N ILE A 74 17.39 10.84 -8.48
CA ILE A 74 18.82 10.80 -8.77
C ILE A 74 19.04 9.97 -10.04
N THR A 75 19.90 10.41 -10.96
CA THR A 75 20.20 9.69 -12.20
C THR A 75 21.59 10.01 -12.75
N ASN A 76 22.22 9.04 -13.43
CA ASN A 76 23.51 9.20 -14.09
C ASN A 76 23.42 9.94 -15.43
N ILE A 77 22.20 10.16 -15.96
CA ILE A 77 21.99 10.77 -17.27
C ILE A 77 21.38 12.17 -17.15
N THR A 78 21.31 12.88 -18.27
CA THR A 78 20.44 14.06 -18.42
C THR A 78 19.18 13.61 -19.16
N PRO A 79 18.11 13.22 -18.46
CA PRO A 79 16.91 12.71 -19.10
C PRO A 79 16.14 13.84 -19.78
N THR A 80 15.62 13.57 -20.97
CA THR A 80 14.58 14.42 -21.58
C THR A 80 13.23 13.82 -21.21
N VAL A 81 12.42 14.55 -20.47
CA VAL A 81 11.10 14.09 -19.99
C VAL A 81 10.04 15.10 -20.42
N GLN A 82 9.02 14.63 -21.13
CA GLN A 82 7.88 15.42 -21.56
C GLN A 82 6.72 15.35 -20.57
N TYR A 83 6.55 14.21 -19.88
CA TYR A 83 5.68 14.13 -18.72
C TYR A 83 6.12 13.11 -17.67
N HIS A 84 5.68 13.33 -16.44
CA HIS A 84 5.91 12.47 -15.27
C HIS A 84 4.75 12.63 -14.26
N PHE A 85 4.78 11.92 -13.13
CA PHE A 85 3.68 11.94 -12.14
C PHE A 85 4.02 12.65 -10.83
N GLY A 86 4.90 13.65 -10.90
CA GLY A 86 5.42 14.36 -9.73
C GLY A 86 6.54 13.61 -9.03
N LYS A 87 6.76 13.97 -7.75
CA LYS A 87 7.75 13.38 -6.83
C LYS A 87 7.04 12.70 -5.67
N VAL A 88 5.95 12.00 -5.98
CA VAL A 88 5.09 11.32 -5.02
C VAL A 88 5.65 9.90 -4.80
N SER A 89 5.82 9.50 -3.54
CA SER A 89 6.35 8.18 -3.22
C SER A 89 5.27 7.10 -3.19
N LYS A 90 5.67 5.83 -3.32
CA LYS A 90 4.78 4.66 -3.16
C LYS A 90 3.93 4.74 -1.89
N ILE A 91 4.53 5.17 -0.77
CA ILE A 91 3.85 5.31 0.52
C ILE A 91 2.73 6.37 0.45
N GLN A 92 2.96 7.47 -0.25
CA GLN A 92 1.94 8.52 -0.44
C GLN A 92 0.81 8.05 -1.36
N TYR A 93 1.11 7.30 -2.41
CA TYR A 93 0.10 6.69 -3.27
C TYR A 93 -0.77 5.70 -2.50
N LEU A 94 -0.17 4.82 -1.69
CA LEU A 94 -0.90 3.89 -0.83
C LEU A 94 -1.70 4.58 0.29
N SER A 95 -1.34 5.83 0.62
CA SER A 95 -2.09 6.69 1.55
C SER A 95 -3.19 7.50 0.86
N GLY A 96 -3.46 7.28 -0.43
CA GLY A 96 -4.58 7.86 -1.16
C GLY A 96 -4.24 9.04 -2.08
N THR A 97 -2.95 9.32 -2.30
CA THR A 97 -2.56 10.30 -3.33
C THR A 97 -2.93 9.76 -4.71
N SER A 98 -3.62 10.57 -5.52
CA SER A 98 -3.97 10.19 -6.89
C SER A 98 -2.83 10.47 -7.86
N LEU A 99 -2.79 9.71 -8.97
CA LEU A 99 -1.85 9.98 -10.06
C LEU A 99 -2.21 11.30 -10.76
N SER A 100 -1.22 12.16 -11.00
CA SER A 100 -1.43 13.45 -11.68
C SER A 100 -0.33 13.71 -12.70
N VAL A 101 -0.70 13.94 -13.96
CA VAL A 101 0.24 14.18 -15.05
C VAL A 101 0.84 15.58 -14.92
N ILE A 102 2.16 15.67 -14.92
CA ILE A 102 2.93 16.91 -14.91
C ILE A 102 3.75 17.00 -16.20
N THR A 103 3.57 18.09 -16.93
CA THR A 103 4.28 18.40 -18.19
C THR A 103 5.35 19.49 -18.02
N GLY A 104 5.58 19.93 -16.79
CA GLY A 104 6.62 20.90 -16.45
C GLY A 104 8.03 20.33 -16.50
N THR A 105 9.01 21.16 -16.15
CA THR A 105 10.41 20.76 -16.10
C THR A 105 10.63 19.60 -15.14
N TYR A 106 11.23 18.52 -15.62
CA TYR A 106 11.62 17.40 -14.78
C TYR A 106 12.93 17.71 -14.05
N ASN A 107 12.82 17.89 -12.74
CA ASN A 107 13.98 18.13 -11.87
C ASN A 107 14.62 16.80 -11.44
N TYR A 108 15.94 16.74 -11.44
CA TYR A 108 16.71 15.57 -11.02
C TYR A 108 18.08 16.01 -10.50
N LYS A 109 18.76 15.12 -9.76
CA LYS A 109 20.13 15.31 -9.30
C LYS A 109 21.05 14.35 -10.05
N ASN A 110 22.11 14.89 -10.66
CA ASN A 110 23.24 14.08 -11.08
C ASN A 110 24.21 13.92 -9.91
N PRO A 111 24.58 12.68 -9.53
CA PRO A 111 25.62 12.46 -8.55
C PRO A 111 27.00 12.59 -9.21
N ASP A 112 27.96 13.14 -8.48
CA ASP A 112 29.37 13.23 -8.86
C ASP A 112 30.03 11.85 -8.91
N ILE A 113 29.63 10.94 -8.01
CA ILE A 113 30.01 9.52 -8.08
C ILE A 113 28.89 8.76 -8.79
N THR A 114 29.22 8.12 -9.90
CA THR A 114 28.26 7.40 -10.73
C THR A 114 27.55 6.30 -9.93
N MET A 115 26.22 6.29 -9.97
CA MET A 115 25.41 5.24 -9.38
C MET A 115 25.61 3.91 -10.11
N PRO A 116 25.52 2.77 -9.42
CA PRO A 116 25.35 1.48 -10.08
C PRO A 116 24.10 1.50 -10.97
N ARG A 117 24.10 0.68 -12.02
CA ARG A 117 22.93 0.48 -12.86
C ARG A 117 21.81 -0.12 -12.02
N ILE A 118 20.63 0.50 -12.11
CA ILE A 118 19.43 0.13 -11.36
C ILE A 118 18.58 -0.81 -12.21
N VAL A 119 18.20 -0.38 -13.42
CA VAL A 119 17.33 -1.16 -14.31
C VAL A 119 18.18 -1.82 -15.39
N SER A 120 18.09 -3.16 -15.50
CA SER A 120 18.81 -3.91 -16.52
C SER A 120 17.91 -4.37 -17.68
N ALA A 121 18.50 -4.49 -18.88
CA ALA A 121 17.87 -5.05 -20.06
C ALA A 121 17.79 -6.59 -20.07
N ASP A 122 18.61 -7.26 -19.26
CA ASP A 122 18.70 -8.72 -19.18
C ASP A 122 18.33 -9.28 -17.80
N GLY A 123 17.91 -8.40 -16.87
CA GLY A 123 17.60 -8.76 -15.49
C GLY A 123 18.83 -8.92 -14.58
N SER A 124 20.05 -8.70 -15.08
CA SER A 124 21.27 -8.74 -14.26
C SER A 124 21.49 -7.40 -13.54
N VAL A 125 20.89 -7.26 -12.37
CA VAL A 125 21.08 -6.10 -11.49
C VAL A 125 22.08 -6.45 -10.39
N ASN A 126 23.09 -5.60 -10.18
CA ASN A 126 24.07 -5.81 -9.11
C ASN A 126 23.56 -5.19 -7.81
N ILE A 127 22.72 -5.94 -7.10
CA ILE A 127 22.08 -5.51 -5.85
C ILE A 127 23.10 -5.16 -4.77
N ASP A 128 24.21 -5.90 -4.67
CA ASP A 128 25.27 -5.59 -3.70
C ASP A 128 25.89 -4.21 -3.96
N ALA A 129 26.10 -3.86 -5.24
CA ALA A 129 26.59 -2.53 -5.60
C ALA A 129 25.56 -1.43 -5.28
N ILE A 130 24.27 -1.68 -5.49
CA ILE A 130 23.19 -0.74 -5.13
C ILE A 130 23.15 -0.54 -3.61
N LYS A 131 23.20 -1.63 -2.82
CA LYS A 131 23.30 -1.56 -1.35
C LYS A 131 24.51 -0.75 -0.93
N ALA A 132 25.69 -1.08 -1.45
CA ALA A 132 26.93 -0.38 -1.11
C ALA A 132 26.87 1.12 -1.46
N TYR A 133 26.29 1.48 -2.61
CA TYR A 133 26.17 2.88 -3.00
C TYR A 133 25.24 3.65 -2.06
N PHE A 134 24.02 3.17 -1.81
CA PHE A 134 23.06 3.92 -0.98
C PHE A 134 23.32 3.82 0.53
N CYS A 135 24.22 2.92 0.96
CA CYS A 135 24.76 2.89 2.33
C CYS A 135 26.05 3.70 2.48
N SER A 136 26.58 4.27 1.39
CA SER A 136 27.79 5.07 1.44
C SER A 136 27.58 6.44 2.07
N GLU A 137 28.58 6.91 2.79
CA GLU A 137 28.64 8.28 3.33
C GLU A 137 28.41 9.31 2.22
N TYR A 138 29.01 9.11 1.04
CA TYR A 138 28.82 9.99 -0.11
C TYR A 138 27.35 10.13 -0.51
N ALA A 139 26.65 9.01 -0.75
CA ALA A 139 25.27 9.05 -1.20
C ALA A 139 24.38 9.68 -0.13
N VAL A 140 24.62 9.32 1.14
CA VAL A 140 23.85 9.84 2.28
C VAL A 140 24.08 11.34 2.47
N GLN A 141 25.32 11.84 2.35
CA GLN A 141 25.61 13.28 2.36
C GLN A 141 24.93 14.00 1.21
N THR A 142 25.00 13.44 0.00
CA THR A 142 24.32 14.01 -1.18
C THR A 142 22.81 14.12 -0.96
N ILE A 143 22.20 13.09 -0.38
CA ILE A 143 20.76 13.07 -0.05
C ILE A 143 20.45 14.08 1.06
N ALA A 144 21.26 14.13 2.11
CA ALA A 144 21.13 15.09 3.22
C ALA A 144 21.15 16.54 2.71
N GLU A 145 22.15 16.89 1.90
CA GLU A 145 22.26 18.22 1.28
C GLU A 145 21.06 18.56 0.39
N THR A 146 20.62 17.61 -0.43
CA THR A 146 19.52 17.84 -1.38
C THR A 146 18.17 17.96 -0.67
N THR A 147 17.98 17.24 0.43
CA THR A 147 16.72 17.23 1.19
C THR A 147 16.66 18.29 2.28
N GLY A 148 17.80 18.85 2.70
CA GLY A 148 17.92 19.79 3.81
C GLY A 148 17.90 19.14 5.20
N ILE A 149 17.91 17.81 5.28
CA ILE A 149 18.09 17.08 6.55
C ILE A 149 19.59 16.95 6.81
N SER A 150 20.05 17.21 8.04
CA SER A 150 21.47 17.05 8.35
C SER A 150 21.90 15.59 8.25
N TYR A 151 23.16 15.35 7.87
CA TYR A 151 23.73 14.01 7.77
C TYR A 151 23.54 13.20 9.08
N ASP A 152 23.90 13.79 10.22
CA ASP A 152 23.79 13.16 11.54
C ASP A 152 22.34 12.79 11.88
N THR A 153 21.38 13.65 11.54
CA THR A 153 19.96 13.35 11.74
C THR A 153 19.52 12.20 10.85
N LEU A 154 19.96 12.16 9.58
CA LEU A 154 19.57 11.10 8.64
C LEU A 154 20.08 9.72 9.09
N ILE A 155 21.29 9.64 9.62
CA ILE A 155 21.89 8.39 10.11
C ILE A 155 21.60 8.07 11.58
N SER A 156 20.86 8.92 12.30
CA SER A 156 20.56 8.77 13.73
C SER A 156 19.77 7.51 14.10
N GLY A 157 19.13 6.88 13.10
CA GLY A 157 18.11 5.85 13.29
C GLY A 157 16.69 6.41 13.40
N GLU A 158 16.46 7.71 13.39
CA GLU A 158 15.07 8.22 13.34
C GLU A 158 14.44 8.08 11.93
N TYR A 159 15.29 7.91 10.91
CA TYR A 159 14.89 7.89 9.50
C TYR A 159 15.44 6.69 8.73
N LYS A 160 14.76 6.38 7.63
CA LYS A 160 15.19 5.42 6.60
C LYS A 160 15.16 6.09 5.23
N LEU A 161 15.94 5.57 4.29
CA LEU A 161 15.77 5.92 2.87
C LEU A 161 14.81 4.92 2.23
N PHE A 162 13.76 5.43 1.60
CA PHE A 162 12.85 4.68 0.77
C PHE A 162 13.21 4.91 -0.71
N LEU A 163 13.65 3.86 -1.38
CA LEU A 163 14.15 3.87 -2.75
C LEU A 163 13.11 3.31 -3.70
N GLU A 164 12.88 3.96 -4.84
CA GLU A 164 12.05 3.45 -5.93
C GLU A 164 12.82 3.58 -7.25
N PRO A 165 12.93 2.52 -8.07
CA PRO A 165 13.60 2.60 -9.35
C PRO A 165 12.78 3.43 -10.34
N ILE A 166 13.45 4.19 -11.20
CA ILE A 166 12.85 5.01 -12.25
C ILE A 166 13.36 4.51 -13.61
N ALA A 167 12.45 4.38 -14.59
CA ALA A 167 12.81 4.23 -15.99
C ALA A 167 12.48 5.49 -16.79
N TYR A 168 13.40 5.91 -17.66
CA TYR A 168 13.17 6.97 -18.65
C TYR A 168 13.00 6.37 -20.05
N PHE A 169 11.76 6.28 -20.54
CA PHE A 169 11.42 5.57 -21.77
C PHE A 169 10.54 6.42 -22.70
N THR A 170 10.31 5.93 -23.92
CA THR A 170 9.34 6.51 -24.85
C THR A 170 8.10 5.65 -24.85
N PHE A 171 6.93 6.27 -24.67
CA PHE A 171 5.62 5.63 -24.76
C PHE A 171 4.70 6.51 -25.60
N GLN A 172 4.07 5.93 -26.62
CA GLN A 172 3.26 6.65 -27.61
C GLN A 172 3.97 7.89 -28.18
N GLY A 173 5.27 7.75 -28.46
CA GLY A 173 6.11 8.83 -29.02
C GLY A 173 6.50 9.93 -28.02
N GLN A 174 6.06 9.86 -26.77
CA GLN A 174 6.40 10.83 -25.73
C GLN A 174 7.45 10.26 -24.77
N LYS A 175 8.43 11.08 -24.37
CA LYS A 175 9.44 10.71 -23.38
C LYS A 175 8.90 10.87 -21.96
N VAL A 176 9.00 9.83 -21.16
CA VAL A 176 8.36 9.73 -19.85
C VAL A 176 9.34 9.29 -18.77
N ALA A 177 9.07 9.70 -17.53
CA ALA A 177 9.75 9.19 -16.34
C ALA A 177 8.70 8.57 -15.41
N MET A 178 8.87 7.30 -15.04
CA MET A 178 7.96 6.61 -14.12
C MET A 178 8.72 5.70 -13.16
N THR A 179 8.30 5.65 -11.90
CA THR A 179 8.60 4.54 -11.00
C THR A 179 7.80 3.29 -11.37
N ALA A 180 8.16 2.13 -10.83
CA ALA A 180 7.35 0.91 -11.02
C ALA A 180 5.90 1.10 -10.54
N THR A 181 5.71 1.76 -9.39
CA THR A 181 4.40 2.08 -8.83
C THR A 181 3.59 2.95 -9.77
N GLU A 182 4.21 4.03 -10.28
CA GLU A 182 3.57 4.95 -11.22
C GLU A 182 3.21 4.26 -12.54
N ALA A 183 4.09 3.39 -13.06
CA ALA A 183 3.83 2.62 -14.28
C ALA A 183 2.62 1.69 -14.11
N ALA A 184 2.53 0.96 -12.99
CA ALA A 184 1.39 0.09 -12.70
C ALA A 184 0.08 0.87 -12.48
N MET A 185 0.14 2.01 -11.79
CA MET A 185 -1.03 2.89 -11.60
C MET A 185 -1.47 3.54 -12.92
N TYR A 186 -0.53 3.94 -13.77
CA TYR A 186 -0.85 4.50 -15.08
C TYR A 186 -1.41 3.44 -16.02
N ASP A 187 -0.88 2.21 -15.96
CA ASP A 187 -1.42 1.08 -16.71
C ASP A 187 -2.86 0.74 -16.30
N ASN A 188 -3.20 0.86 -15.00
CA ASN A 188 -4.58 0.80 -14.54
C ASN A 188 -5.45 1.88 -15.20
N LEU A 189 -4.96 3.13 -15.34
CA LEU A 189 -5.72 4.19 -16.02
C LEU A 189 -5.90 3.93 -17.53
N LEU A 190 -4.96 3.20 -18.13
CA LEU A 190 -4.99 2.82 -19.55
C LEU A 190 -5.62 1.45 -19.81
N SER A 191 -6.19 0.80 -18.78
CA SER A 191 -6.76 -0.55 -18.88
C SER A 191 -5.81 -1.58 -19.54
N GLY A 192 -4.53 -1.60 -19.16
CA GLY A 192 -3.53 -2.53 -19.71
C GLY A 192 -2.76 -2.01 -20.93
N GLY A 193 -3.03 -0.78 -21.37
CA GLY A 193 -2.42 -0.19 -22.55
C GLY A 193 -0.90 -0.02 -22.47
N LEU A 194 -0.34 0.20 -21.27
CA LEU A 194 1.11 0.31 -21.09
C LEU A 194 1.76 -1.08 -21.02
N GLY A 195 1.19 -2.01 -20.26
CA GLY A 195 1.67 -3.39 -20.12
C GLY A 195 1.68 -4.14 -21.45
N SER A 196 0.64 -3.97 -22.27
CA SER A 196 0.54 -4.60 -23.60
C SER A 196 1.62 -4.12 -24.59
N LYS A 197 2.19 -2.93 -24.42
CA LYS A 197 3.22 -2.36 -25.31
C LYS A 197 4.63 -2.41 -24.73
N MET A 198 4.76 -2.28 -23.41
CA MET A 198 6.04 -2.08 -22.71
C MET A 198 6.22 -3.03 -21.52
N GLY A 199 5.41 -4.09 -21.39
CA GLY A 199 5.36 -4.95 -20.21
C GLY A 199 6.69 -5.58 -19.79
N SER A 200 7.57 -5.93 -20.75
CA SER A 200 8.91 -6.44 -20.42
C SER A 200 9.75 -5.44 -19.61
N LEU A 201 9.56 -4.14 -19.81
CA LEU A 201 10.17 -3.10 -18.99
C LEU A 201 9.29 -2.81 -17.77
N THR A 202 8.06 -2.33 -18.00
CA THR A 202 7.24 -1.68 -16.97
C THR A 202 6.65 -2.65 -15.96
N HIS A 203 6.46 -3.91 -16.35
CA HIS A 203 5.83 -4.95 -15.52
C HIS A 203 6.79 -6.09 -15.16
N LYS A 204 8.06 -6.00 -15.56
CA LYS A 204 9.09 -7.01 -15.24
C LYS A 204 10.41 -6.39 -14.80
N ASN A 205 11.19 -5.82 -15.71
CA ASN A 205 12.56 -5.37 -15.36
C ASN A 205 12.59 -4.16 -14.42
N LEU A 206 11.67 -3.21 -14.58
CA LEU A 206 11.53 -2.08 -13.67
C LEU A 206 11.10 -2.52 -12.25
N PRO A 207 9.99 -3.25 -12.06
CA PRO A 207 9.59 -3.70 -10.71
C PRO A 207 10.58 -4.67 -10.06
N PHE A 208 11.30 -5.51 -10.83
CA PHE A 208 12.32 -6.40 -10.28
C PHE A 208 13.70 -5.79 -10.13
N SER A 209 13.90 -4.54 -10.54
CA SER A 209 15.19 -3.89 -10.31
C SER A 209 15.50 -3.69 -8.82
N MET A 210 14.47 -3.53 -7.99
CA MET A 210 14.56 -3.51 -6.53
C MET A 210 13.25 -4.02 -5.91
N PHE A 211 13.34 -4.98 -5.00
CA PHE A 211 12.28 -5.36 -4.05
C PHE A 211 12.87 -5.73 -2.69
N LEU A 212 12.07 -5.97 -1.66
CA LEU A 212 12.60 -6.23 -0.31
C LEU A 212 13.01 -7.71 -0.13
N GLU A 213 14.18 -7.95 0.48
CA GLU A 213 14.61 -9.28 0.98
C GLU A 213 13.85 -9.68 2.25
N THR A 214 13.61 -8.70 3.11
CA THR A 214 12.90 -8.86 4.38
C THR A 214 11.76 -7.87 4.48
N PRO A 215 10.60 -8.24 5.05
CA PRO A 215 9.51 -7.29 5.26
C PRO A 215 9.95 -6.06 6.06
N ASP A 216 9.53 -4.87 5.66
CA ASP A 216 9.83 -3.61 6.35
C ASP A 216 8.85 -2.49 5.98
N LEU A 217 8.64 -1.54 6.89
CA LEU A 217 7.71 -0.40 6.73
C LEU A 217 6.31 -0.79 6.24
N GLY A 218 5.84 -2.00 6.59
CA GLY A 218 4.55 -2.53 6.17
C GLY A 218 4.51 -3.16 4.78
N PHE A 219 5.63 -3.19 4.06
CA PHE A 219 5.78 -3.90 2.79
C PHE A 219 6.30 -5.33 3.02
N THR A 220 5.75 -6.29 2.28
CA THR A 220 6.20 -7.68 2.31
C THR A 220 7.43 -7.89 1.43
N ALA A 221 8.25 -8.88 1.77
CA ALA A 221 9.27 -9.39 0.85
C ALA A 221 8.58 -10.16 -0.29
N TYR A 222 9.15 -10.10 -1.50
CA TYR A 222 8.64 -10.86 -2.64
C TYR A 222 9.41 -12.18 -2.77
N SER A 223 8.68 -13.30 -2.78
CA SER A 223 9.26 -14.65 -2.90
C SER A 223 8.76 -15.40 -4.15
N GLY A 224 8.13 -14.68 -5.09
CA GLY A 224 7.61 -15.25 -6.33
C GLY A 224 8.67 -15.36 -7.43
N ALA A 225 8.25 -15.70 -8.64
CA ALA A 225 9.15 -15.80 -9.79
C ALA A 225 9.62 -14.42 -10.26
N THR A 226 10.94 -14.20 -10.32
CA THR A 226 11.54 -12.89 -10.64
C THR A 226 11.80 -12.64 -12.12
N GLY A 227 11.40 -13.55 -13.01
CA GLY A 227 11.69 -13.49 -14.46
C GLY A 227 10.46 -13.31 -15.37
N GLN A 228 9.29 -13.05 -14.80
CA GLN A 228 8.01 -12.97 -15.54
C GLN A 228 7.33 -11.62 -15.32
N ASN A 229 6.45 -11.20 -16.23
CA ASN A 229 5.63 -10.02 -15.98
C ASN A 229 4.83 -10.20 -14.67
N GLN A 230 4.60 -9.10 -13.97
CA GLN A 230 3.87 -9.02 -12.72
C GLN A 230 2.67 -8.10 -12.91
N SER A 231 1.58 -8.41 -12.22
CA SER A 231 0.38 -7.59 -12.30
C SER A 231 0.57 -6.24 -11.63
N ASN A 232 -0.26 -5.27 -12.02
CA ASN A 232 -0.31 -3.96 -11.38
C ASN A 232 -0.50 -4.06 -9.86
N ASP A 233 -1.34 -4.98 -9.40
CA ASP A 233 -1.64 -5.14 -7.98
C ASP A 233 -0.41 -5.64 -7.21
N THR A 234 0.33 -6.61 -7.76
CA THR A 234 1.59 -7.08 -7.16
C THR A 234 2.67 -6.00 -7.15
N ILE A 235 2.79 -5.25 -8.25
CA ILE A 235 3.76 -4.15 -8.35
C ILE A 235 3.45 -3.08 -7.31
N ILE A 236 2.20 -2.65 -7.21
CA ILE A 236 1.75 -1.64 -6.23
C ILE A 236 1.91 -2.16 -4.79
N ALA A 237 1.72 -3.45 -4.55
CA ALA A 237 1.80 -4.03 -3.21
C ALA A 237 3.24 -4.19 -2.69
N CYS A 238 4.18 -4.71 -3.48
CA CYS A 238 5.48 -5.15 -2.93
C CYS A 238 6.69 -5.13 -3.87
N LEU A 239 6.59 -4.64 -5.12
CA LEU A 239 7.74 -4.56 -6.03
C LEU A 239 8.12 -3.11 -6.38
N GLY A 240 9.32 -2.95 -6.95
CA GLY A 240 9.89 -1.66 -7.33
C GLY A 240 10.11 -0.76 -6.12
N LEU A 241 10.61 -1.33 -5.03
CA LEU A 241 10.98 -0.57 -3.83
C LEU A 241 12.21 -1.14 -3.14
N GLY A 242 12.81 -0.30 -2.31
CA GLY A 242 13.99 -0.64 -1.56
C GLY A 242 14.12 0.19 -0.29
N ILE A 243 14.73 -0.35 0.76
CA ILE A 243 14.88 0.37 2.04
C ILE A 243 16.33 0.32 2.52
N VAL A 244 16.88 1.49 2.87
CA VAL A 244 18.15 1.59 3.60
C VAL A 244 17.89 2.01 5.03
N ARG A 245 18.46 1.25 5.97
CA ARG A 245 18.40 1.49 7.42
C ARG A 245 19.74 2.00 7.91
N PHE A 246 19.74 2.79 8.98
CA PHE A 246 20.94 3.27 9.66
C PHE A 246 20.97 2.82 11.13
N ALA A 247 22.11 2.96 11.80
CA ALA A 247 22.29 2.74 13.23
C ALA A 247 21.82 1.37 13.77
N GLY A 248 21.94 0.29 12.98
CA GLY A 248 21.59 -1.07 13.42
C GLY A 248 20.10 -1.29 13.69
N GLN A 249 19.22 -0.48 13.09
CA GLN A 249 17.79 -0.66 13.23
C GLN A 249 17.35 -2.05 12.74
N PRO A 250 16.61 -2.82 13.57
CA PRO A 250 16.00 -4.04 13.10
C PRO A 250 15.00 -3.71 11.97
N PRO A 251 14.65 -4.69 11.11
CA PRO A 251 13.48 -4.56 10.26
C PRO A 251 12.29 -4.10 11.11
N THR A 252 11.45 -3.21 10.58
CA THR A 252 10.11 -3.00 11.14
C THR A 252 9.18 -3.89 10.32
N PRO A 253 9.19 -5.23 10.54
CA PRO A 253 8.30 -6.08 9.78
C PRO A 253 6.86 -5.64 10.08
N PRO A 254 5.90 -5.89 9.17
CA PRO A 254 4.51 -5.89 9.57
C PRO A 254 4.40 -6.76 10.84
N PRO A 255 3.54 -6.40 11.81
CA PRO A 255 3.35 -7.21 13.00
C PRO A 255 3.17 -8.66 12.55
N VAL A 256 4.03 -9.57 13.03
CA VAL A 256 3.92 -11.00 12.69
C VAL A 256 2.66 -11.48 13.41
N THR A 257 1.53 -11.35 12.72
CA THR A 257 0.31 -11.99 13.14
C THR A 257 0.44 -13.43 12.73
N SER A 258 0.18 -14.36 13.65
CA SER A 258 0.05 -15.79 13.32
C SER A 258 -1.16 -16.09 12.42
N TYR A 259 -1.83 -15.05 11.92
CA TYR A 259 -3.07 -15.08 11.16
C TYR A 259 -2.92 -14.18 9.94
N ASP A 260 -3.47 -14.61 8.81
CA ASP A 260 -3.47 -13.86 7.55
C ASP A 260 -4.46 -12.69 7.61
N TYR A 261 -5.56 -12.86 8.35
CA TYR A 261 -6.57 -11.84 8.55
C TYR A 261 -7.06 -11.79 9.99
N GLN A 262 -7.37 -10.58 10.44
CA GLN A 262 -8.08 -10.35 11.69
C GLN A 262 -9.39 -9.62 11.39
N TYR A 263 -10.51 -10.26 11.69
CA TYR A 263 -11.85 -9.71 11.52
C TYR A 263 -12.51 -9.46 12.87
N ARG A 264 -13.61 -8.71 12.88
CA ARG A 264 -14.40 -8.42 14.07
C ARG A 264 -15.64 -9.30 14.07
N VAL A 265 -16.12 -9.66 15.25
CA VAL A 265 -17.39 -10.37 15.40
C VAL A 265 -18.54 -9.62 14.72
N ASP A 266 -19.48 -10.38 14.13
CA ASP A 266 -20.75 -9.86 13.60
C ASP A 266 -20.60 -8.78 12.49
N THR A 267 -19.56 -8.89 11.67
CA THR A 267 -19.30 -8.00 10.52
C THR A 267 -19.32 -8.74 9.18
N ASP A 268 -19.68 -8.02 8.11
CA ASP A 268 -19.44 -8.45 6.73
C ASP A 268 -17.98 -8.20 6.35
N VAL A 269 -17.33 -9.22 5.79
CA VAL A 269 -15.92 -9.17 5.44
C VAL A 269 -15.68 -9.67 4.03
N ILE A 270 -14.52 -9.30 3.47
CA ILE A 270 -14.05 -9.79 2.17
C ILE A 270 -12.72 -10.49 2.36
N THR A 271 -12.65 -11.73 1.90
CA THR A 271 -11.42 -12.53 1.94
C THR A 271 -10.92 -12.77 0.52
N PRO A 272 -9.78 -12.16 0.14
CA PRO A 272 -9.19 -12.31 -1.18
C PRO A 272 -8.05 -13.34 -1.21
N VAL A 273 -7.77 -13.84 -2.42
CA VAL A 273 -6.54 -14.50 -2.86
C VAL A 273 -6.13 -13.93 -4.22
N THR A 274 -4.85 -14.02 -4.56
CA THR A 274 -4.41 -13.69 -5.93
C THR A 274 -4.38 -14.96 -6.76
N LEU A 275 -4.96 -14.92 -7.95
CA LEU A 275 -4.87 -15.97 -8.96
C LEU A 275 -3.88 -15.55 -10.05
N TYR A 276 -2.81 -16.32 -10.22
CA TYR A 276 -1.77 -16.11 -11.22
C TYR A 276 -2.01 -17.01 -12.44
N ALA A 277 -1.91 -16.46 -13.64
CA ALA A 277 -2.08 -17.17 -14.90
C ALA A 277 -0.73 -17.27 -15.65
N SER A 278 -0.07 -18.43 -15.59
CA SER A 278 1.16 -18.66 -16.36
C SER A 278 0.91 -18.78 -17.88
N GLY A 279 -0.31 -19.16 -18.25
CA GLY A 279 -0.81 -19.18 -19.62
C GLY A 279 -2.21 -18.59 -19.67
N GLU A 280 -2.71 -18.34 -20.88
CA GLU A 280 -3.99 -17.67 -21.08
C GLU A 280 -5.14 -18.45 -20.44
N ILE A 281 -5.96 -17.76 -19.64
CA ILE A 281 -7.24 -18.24 -19.12
C ILE A 281 -8.32 -17.45 -19.85
N ASN A 282 -9.03 -18.08 -20.78
CA ASN A 282 -9.97 -17.43 -21.69
C ASN A 282 -11.42 -17.97 -21.53
N PRO A 283 -12.41 -17.33 -22.17
CA PRO A 283 -13.81 -17.74 -22.07
C PRO A 283 -14.14 -19.17 -22.52
N ASP A 284 -13.33 -19.81 -23.36
CA ASP A 284 -13.54 -21.21 -23.77
C ASP A 284 -13.24 -22.19 -22.63
N SER A 285 -12.35 -21.79 -21.72
CA SER A 285 -11.93 -22.62 -20.60
C SER A 285 -11.58 -21.73 -19.39
N PRO A 286 -12.59 -21.10 -18.77
CA PRO A 286 -12.36 -20.12 -17.71
C PRO A 286 -11.97 -20.80 -16.40
N ALA A 287 -11.32 -20.04 -15.51
CA ALA A 287 -11.00 -20.50 -14.17
C ALA A 287 -12.19 -20.37 -13.21
N LYS A 288 -12.18 -21.20 -12.17
CA LYS A 288 -13.08 -21.16 -11.03
C LYS A 288 -12.28 -21.22 -9.75
N VAL A 289 -12.55 -20.34 -8.81
CA VAL A 289 -11.96 -20.33 -7.47
C VAL A 289 -13.04 -20.58 -6.44
N THR A 290 -12.78 -21.50 -5.52
CA THR A 290 -13.73 -21.91 -4.48
C THR A 290 -13.12 -21.71 -3.10
N PHE A 291 -13.81 -20.94 -2.26
CA PHE A 291 -13.52 -20.74 -0.85
C PHE A 291 -14.45 -21.62 -0.02
N ARG A 292 -13.91 -22.33 0.96
CA ARG A 292 -14.69 -23.08 1.95
C ARG A 292 -14.45 -22.49 3.34
N ILE A 293 -15.52 -22.01 3.94
CA ILE A 293 -15.51 -21.25 5.21
C ILE A 293 -16.59 -21.84 6.10
N LYS A 294 -16.22 -22.43 7.24
CA LYS A 294 -17.16 -23.00 8.23
C LYS A 294 -18.28 -23.90 7.63
N GLY A 295 -17.95 -24.73 6.65
CA GLY A 295 -18.92 -25.60 5.96
C GLY A 295 -19.73 -24.94 4.85
N SER A 296 -19.67 -23.61 4.71
CA SER A 296 -20.19 -22.87 3.56
C SER A 296 -19.18 -22.87 2.40
N THR A 297 -19.70 -22.80 1.17
CA THR A 297 -18.89 -22.78 -0.06
C THR A 297 -19.23 -21.54 -0.87
N TYR A 298 -18.21 -20.75 -1.21
CA TYR A 298 -18.31 -19.57 -2.05
C TYR A 298 -17.49 -19.79 -3.32
N THR A 299 -18.12 -19.65 -4.49
CA THR A 299 -17.44 -19.92 -5.77
C THR A 299 -17.49 -18.69 -6.66
N VAL A 300 -16.33 -18.27 -7.14
CA VAL A 300 -16.17 -17.28 -8.21
C VAL A 300 -15.89 -18.04 -9.51
N SER A 301 -16.70 -17.79 -10.54
CA SER A 301 -16.63 -18.47 -11.84
C SER A 301 -16.38 -17.48 -12.97
N ASN A 302 -16.13 -18.01 -14.18
CA ASN A 302 -15.93 -17.23 -15.40
C ASN A 302 -14.74 -16.27 -15.29
N ILE A 303 -13.71 -16.66 -14.53
CA ILE A 303 -12.50 -15.87 -14.37
C ILE A 303 -11.65 -16.07 -15.62
N VAL A 304 -11.31 -14.96 -16.27
CA VAL A 304 -10.40 -14.91 -17.42
C VAL A 304 -9.23 -14.02 -17.06
N ILE A 305 -8.02 -14.38 -17.48
CA ILE A 305 -6.79 -13.65 -17.18
C ILE A 305 -5.84 -13.89 -18.37
N PRO A 306 -5.27 -12.85 -18.98
CA PRO A 306 -4.30 -13.03 -20.06
C PRO A 306 -3.03 -13.73 -19.55
N ALA A 307 -2.28 -14.34 -20.46
CA ALA A 307 -1.05 -15.05 -20.10
C ALA A 307 -0.03 -14.11 -19.43
N GLY A 308 0.52 -14.54 -18.29
CA GLY A 308 1.52 -13.79 -17.52
C GLY A 308 0.95 -12.75 -16.55
N GLU A 309 -0.38 -12.59 -16.49
CA GLU A 309 -1.04 -11.65 -15.58
C GLU A 309 -1.62 -12.34 -14.33
N SER A 310 -2.13 -11.54 -13.41
CA SER A 310 -2.86 -12.01 -12.24
C SER A 310 -4.06 -11.13 -11.90
N GLN A 311 -4.92 -11.64 -11.03
CA GLN A 311 -6.09 -10.93 -10.54
C GLN A 311 -6.38 -11.31 -9.10
N LEU A 312 -6.86 -10.34 -8.31
CA LEU A 312 -7.54 -10.65 -7.05
C LEU A 312 -8.85 -11.41 -7.33
N VAL A 313 -9.10 -12.43 -6.52
CA VAL A 313 -10.33 -13.20 -6.50
C VAL A 313 -10.75 -13.32 -5.05
N TRP A 314 -12.03 -13.06 -4.75
CA TRP A 314 -12.47 -12.92 -3.36
C TRP A 314 -13.87 -13.47 -3.14
N CYS A 315 -14.21 -13.70 -1.87
CA CYS A 315 -15.57 -13.92 -1.43
C CYS A 315 -15.96 -12.89 -0.37
N LYS A 316 -17.25 -12.51 -0.37
CA LYS A 316 -17.88 -11.72 0.68
C LYS A 316 -18.69 -12.65 1.57
N TRP A 317 -18.47 -12.60 2.87
CA TRP A 317 -19.13 -13.47 3.85
C TRP A 317 -19.30 -12.74 5.20
N HIS A 318 -20.11 -13.32 6.09
CA HIS A 318 -20.43 -12.72 7.38
C HIS A 318 -19.76 -13.51 8.51
N THR A 319 -19.03 -12.79 9.37
CA THR A 319 -18.31 -13.39 10.49
C THR A 319 -19.26 -13.89 11.60
N PRO A 320 -18.85 -14.85 12.43
CA PRO A 320 -19.60 -15.26 13.62
C PRO A 320 -19.73 -14.13 14.66
N SER A 321 -20.71 -14.25 15.54
CA SER A 321 -20.96 -13.31 16.65
C SER A 321 -20.06 -13.51 17.88
N SER A 322 -19.26 -14.58 17.90
CA SER A 322 -18.32 -14.91 18.97
C SER A 322 -16.88 -14.99 18.44
N PRO A 323 -15.87 -14.59 19.23
CA PRO A 323 -14.47 -14.78 18.86
C PRO A 323 -14.13 -16.25 18.63
N GLU A 324 -13.38 -16.52 17.57
CA GLU A 324 -12.87 -17.84 17.22
C GLU A 324 -11.79 -17.72 16.13
N GLU A 325 -11.12 -18.83 15.84
CA GLU A 325 -10.18 -18.94 14.73
C GLU A 325 -10.79 -19.79 13.63
N ILE A 326 -10.67 -19.33 12.38
CA ILE A 326 -11.26 -19.98 11.21
C ILE A 326 -10.15 -20.26 10.20
N THR A 327 -10.04 -21.52 9.79
CA THR A 327 -9.25 -21.89 8.61
C THR A 327 -10.14 -21.89 7.38
N ILE A 328 -9.79 -21.07 6.39
CA ILE A 328 -10.45 -20.98 5.09
C ILE A 328 -9.60 -21.72 4.08
N THR A 329 -10.19 -22.70 3.38
CA THR A 329 -9.49 -23.43 2.32
C THR A 329 -9.91 -22.89 0.96
N VAL A 330 -8.93 -22.74 0.07
CA VAL A 330 -9.12 -22.14 -1.25
C VAL A 330 -8.54 -23.05 -2.32
N SER A 331 -9.31 -23.31 -3.38
CA SER A 331 -8.92 -24.14 -4.51
C SER A 331 -9.24 -23.45 -5.84
N SER A 332 -8.40 -23.65 -6.85
CA SER A 332 -8.65 -23.18 -8.22
C SER A 332 -8.63 -24.33 -9.22
N THR A 333 -9.42 -24.22 -10.30
CA THR A 333 -9.38 -25.17 -11.42
C THR A 333 -8.24 -24.93 -12.40
N LYS A 334 -7.72 -23.69 -12.44
CA LYS A 334 -6.63 -23.24 -13.32
C LYS A 334 -5.79 -22.18 -12.63
N GLY A 335 -4.57 -21.96 -13.12
CA GLY A 335 -3.65 -21.00 -12.54
C GLY A 335 -3.16 -21.41 -11.15
N THR A 336 -2.36 -20.55 -10.54
CA THR A 336 -1.75 -20.77 -9.24
C THR A 336 -2.30 -19.75 -8.26
N LEU A 337 -2.71 -20.19 -7.07
CA LEU A 337 -3.19 -19.30 -6.01
C LEU A 337 -2.02 -18.80 -5.16
N SER A 338 -2.08 -17.56 -4.68
CA SER A 338 -1.12 -17.03 -3.70
C SER A 338 -1.09 -17.85 -2.40
N GLN A 339 -2.24 -18.44 -2.03
CA GLN A 339 -2.41 -19.28 -0.86
C GLN A 339 -3.63 -20.18 -1.03
N THR A 340 -3.56 -21.38 -0.47
CA THR A 340 -4.65 -22.38 -0.49
C THR A 340 -5.27 -22.60 0.89
N SER A 341 -4.65 -22.04 1.93
CA SER A 341 -5.13 -22.04 3.31
C SER A 341 -4.94 -20.65 3.88
N ILE A 342 -5.97 -20.09 4.50
CA ILE A 342 -5.98 -18.77 5.11
C ILE A 342 -6.46 -18.94 6.55
N LEU A 343 -5.67 -18.50 7.52
CA LEU A 343 -6.05 -18.51 8.92
C LEU A 343 -6.56 -17.12 9.33
N ALA A 344 -7.85 -17.03 9.67
CA ALA A 344 -8.51 -15.81 10.10
C ALA A 344 -8.82 -15.84 11.59
N LYS A 345 -8.49 -14.77 12.31
CA LYS A 345 -8.88 -14.58 13.71
C LYS A 345 -10.07 -13.64 13.82
N ILE A 346 -11.14 -14.10 14.45
CA ILE A 346 -12.30 -13.27 14.77
C ILE A 346 -12.12 -12.76 16.20
N ILE A 347 -12.07 -11.44 16.37
CA ILE A 347 -11.87 -10.79 17.67
C ILE A 347 -13.04 -9.91 18.06
N ARG A 348 -13.10 -9.60 19.35
CA ARG A 348 -14.03 -8.64 19.94
C ARG A 348 -13.25 -7.42 20.44
N LEU A 349 -13.88 -6.25 20.43
CA LEU A 349 -13.24 -4.98 20.78
C LEU A 349 -13.89 -4.28 21.97
N ASP A 350 -14.88 -4.90 22.62
CA ASP A 350 -15.57 -4.34 23.79
C ASP A 350 -14.92 -4.73 25.14
N GLU A 351 -13.74 -5.36 25.13
CA GLU A 351 -13.06 -5.90 26.31
C GLU A 351 -12.19 -4.86 27.07
N ASN A 352 -12.03 -3.65 26.52
CA ASN A 352 -11.15 -2.60 27.04
C ASN A 352 -11.90 -1.32 27.45
N GLU A 353 -13.14 -1.45 27.95
CA GLU A 353 -13.94 -0.30 28.35
C GLU A 353 -13.24 0.51 29.46
N PRO A 354 -13.16 1.86 29.36
CA PRO A 354 -12.53 2.68 30.38
C PRO A 354 -13.17 2.50 31.76
N PRO A 355 -12.37 2.55 32.85
CA PRO A 355 -12.92 2.58 34.19
C PRO A 355 -13.73 3.86 34.41
N ASN A 356 -14.71 3.81 35.31
CA ASN A 356 -15.47 4.99 35.69
C ASN A 356 -14.61 5.98 36.48
N PRO A 357 -14.43 7.23 36.02
CA PRO A 357 -13.79 8.24 36.84
C PRO A 357 -14.69 8.63 38.01
N THR A 358 -14.09 8.90 39.16
CA THR A 358 -14.76 9.39 40.36
C THR A 358 -14.27 10.79 40.74
N ALA A 359 -15.07 11.51 41.52
CA ALA A 359 -14.67 12.83 42.03
C ALA A 359 -13.41 12.77 42.89
N THR A 360 -13.13 11.63 43.54
CA THR A 360 -11.96 11.45 44.40
C THR A 360 -10.69 11.02 43.67
N ASP A 361 -10.77 10.76 42.36
CA ASP A 361 -9.60 10.35 41.58
C ASP A 361 -8.54 11.44 41.55
N ARG A 362 -7.27 11.04 41.51
CA ARG A 362 -6.13 11.96 41.43
C ARG A 362 -5.02 11.37 40.57
N ASN A 363 -4.42 12.20 39.73
CA ASN A 363 -3.26 11.84 38.92
C ASN A 363 -2.34 13.04 38.72
N ASP A 364 -1.61 13.41 39.76
CA ASP A 364 -0.75 14.61 39.77
C ASP A 364 0.41 14.52 38.77
N GLY A 365 0.78 13.30 38.34
CA GLY A 365 1.84 13.07 37.37
C GLY A 365 1.36 13.06 35.92
N PHE A 366 0.09 13.34 35.66
CA PHE A 366 -0.45 13.33 34.31
C PHE A 366 0.20 14.41 33.44
N SER A 367 0.49 14.04 32.19
CA SER A 367 0.89 14.97 31.15
C SER A 367 0.23 14.57 29.84
N THR A 368 -0.08 15.54 29.00
CA THR A 368 -0.62 15.26 27.68
C THR A 368 0.47 14.66 26.79
N VAL A 369 0.09 13.70 25.95
CA VAL A 369 0.98 13.07 24.97
C VAL A 369 0.54 13.43 23.55
N GLY A 370 1.48 13.35 22.61
CA GLY A 370 1.16 13.39 21.19
C GLY A 370 0.26 12.23 20.78
N PHE A 371 -0.47 12.38 19.68
CA PHE A 371 -1.34 11.34 19.16
C PHE A 371 -0.53 10.14 18.66
N PRO A 372 -0.94 8.90 18.98
CA PRO A 372 -0.28 7.72 18.45
C PRO A 372 -0.47 7.64 16.93
N SER A 373 0.56 7.19 16.23
CA SER A 373 0.43 6.81 14.82
C SER A 373 -0.25 5.44 14.73
N ARG A 374 -1.41 5.38 14.08
CA ARG A 374 -2.06 4.12 13.71
C ARG A 374 -1.86 3.88 12.22
N ALA A 375 -1.62 2.62 11.85
CA ALA A 375 -1.66 2.24 10.44
C ALA A 375 -3.08 2.50 9.90
N VAL A 376 -3.17 3.32 8.86
CA VAL A 376 -4.43 3.67 8.19
C VAL A 376 -4.31 3.33 6.71
N LYS A 377 -5.41 2.90 6.11
CA LYS A 377 -5.53 2.70 4.67
C LYS A 377 -6.80 3.39 4.20
N ALA A 378 -6.67 4.63 3.73
CA ALA A 378 -7.84 5.44 3.36
C ALA A 378 -8.43 5.06 1.98
N SER A 379 -7.67 4.36 1.14
CA SER A 379 -8.14 3.97 -0.20
C SER A 379 -7.54 2.65 -0.67
N ALA A 380 -8.21 2.02 -1.63
CA ALA A 380 -7.71 0.85 -2.33
C ALA A 380 -8.22 0.82 -3.78
N SER A 381 -7.47 0.13 -4.64
CA SER A 381 -7.83 -0.13 -6.02
C SER A 381 -7.57 -1.60 -6.37
N TRP A 382 -8.35 -2.14 -7.29
CA TRP A 382 -8.21 -3.49 -7.82
C TRP A 382 -8.80 -3.53 -9.23
N GLY A 383 -8.56 -4.60 -9.99
CA GLY A 383 -9.21 -4.76 -11.29
C GLY A 383 -9.64 -6.18 -11.59
N VAL A 384 -10.53 -6.29 -12.56
CA VAL A 384 -11.09 -7.55 -13.04
C VAL A 384 -10.91 -7.61 -14.54
N TRP A 385 -10.35 -8.71 -15.02
CA TRP A 385 -10.15 -8.98 -16.43
C TRP A 385 -11.44 -9.53 -17.06
N TRP A 386 -11.70 -9.10 -18.28
CA TRP A 386 -12.69 -9.68 -19.18
C TRP A 386 -12.09 -9.81 -20.58
N ALA A 387 -12.72 -10.60 -21.43
CA ALA A 387 -12.23 -10.90 -22.76
C ALA A 387 -13.34 -10.84 -23.80
N GLN A 388 -12.98 -10.44 -25.02
CA GLN A 388 -13.87 -10.43 -26.18
C GLN A 388 -13.24 -11.17 -27.33
N TRP A 389 -14.04 -11.97 -28.04
CA TRP A 389 -13.58 -12.64 -29.25
C TRP A 389 -13.32 -11.63 -30.38
N HIS A 390 -12.14 -11.71 -30.97
CA HIS A 390 -11.74 -10.98 -32.16
C HIS A 390 -11.77 -11.92 -33.37
N PRO A 391 -12.77 -11.80 -34.28
CA PRO A 391 -12.85 -12.70 -35.42
C PRO A 391 -11.76 -12.40 -36.44
N TYR A 392 -11.08 -13.43 -36.92
CA TYR A 392 -10.10 -13.36 -38.00
C TYR A 392 -10.36 -14.46 -39.03
N TRP A 393 -11.22 -14.15 -40.00
CA TRP A 393 -11.64 -15.08 -41.02
C TRP A 393 -10.55 -15.30 -42.07
N VAL A 394 -10.08 -16.54 -42.19
CA VAL A 394 -9.09 -16.96 -43.17
C VAL A 394 -9.75 -17.94 -44.15
N TRP A 395 -9.54 -17.71 -45.45
CA TRP A 395 -9.97 -18.67 -46.47
C TRP A 395 -8.99 -19.83 -46.53
N ILE A 396 -9.46 -21.03 -46.21
CA ILE A 396 -8.68 -22.26 -46.31
C ILE A 396 -9.03 -22.93 -47.64
N SER A 397 -8.17 -22.75 -48.63
CA SER A 397 -8.37 -23.31 -49.97
C SER A 397 -8.29 -24.85 -49.94
N HIS A 398 -9.17 -25.51 -50.67
CA HIS A 398 -9.17 -26.94 -50.88
C HIS A 398 -9.41 -27.24 -52.37
N TRP A 399 -8.32 -27.20 -53.14
CA TRP A 399 -8.35 -27.43 -54.57
C TRP A 399 -8.52 -28.92 -54.91
N VAL A 400 -9.55 -29.23 -55.69
CA VAL A 400 -9.85 -30.59 -56.19
C VAL A 400 -9.95 -30.54 -57.70
N TRP A 401 -9.32 -31.49 -58.38
CA TRP A 401 -9.42 -31.66 -59.82
C TRP A 401 -10.74 -32.38 -60.17
N VAL A 402 -11.57 -31.79 -61.03
CA VAL A 402 -12.88 -32.33 -61.42
C VAL A 402 -12.96 -32.46 -62.94
N GLY A 403 -13.43 -33.62 -63.41
CA GLY A 403 -13.36 -34.03 -64.83
C GLY A 403 -12.07 -34.79 -65.11
N GLY A 404 -12.08 -35.79 -66.00
CA GLY A 404 -10.94 -36.69 -66.27
C GLY A 404 -9.69 -36.01 -66.86
N GLU A 405 -9.19 -36.48 -68.00
CA GLU A 405 -7.99 -35.86 -68.62
C GLU A 405 -8.22 -34.39 -69.03
N ASP A 406 -9.46 -34.00 -69.36
CA ASP A 406 -9.86 -32.62 -69.70
C ASP A 406 -10.46 -31.83 -68.50
N GLY A 407 -10.12 -32.22 -67.27
CA GLY A 407 -10.66 -31.60 -66.05
C GLY A 407 -10.18 -30.17 -65.76
N SER A 408 -10.68 -29.59 -64.68
CA SER A 408 -10.22 -28.30 -64.14
C SER A 408 -10.17 -28.31 -62.61
N TRP A 409 -9.31 -27.46 -62.04
CA TRP A 409 -9.20 -27.28 -60.59
C TRP A 409 -10.37 -26.43 -60.08
N TYR A 410 -11.08 -26.94 -59.09
CA TYR A 410 -12.11 -26.21 -58.34
C TYR A 410 -11.69 -26.09 -56.88
N ASP A 411 -11.80 -24.89 -56.32
CA ASP A 411 -11.59 -24.66 -54.89
C ASP A 411 -12.89 -24.95 -54.14
N PHE A 412 -12.88 -26.01 -53.34
CA PHE A 412 -13.94 -26.35 -52.38
C PHE A 412 -13.55 -25.93 -50.95
N GLY A 413 -12.79 -24.84 -50.85
CA GLY A 413 -12.35 -24.25 -49.59
C GLY A 413 -13.50 -23.74 -48.72
N ARG A 414 -13.15 -23.36 -47.49
CA ARG A 414 -14.09 -22.79 -46.52
C ARG A 414 -13.42 -21.66 -45.74
N TRP A 415 -14.24 -20.75 -45.23
CA TRP A 415 -13.81 -19.77 -44.24
C TRP A 415 -13.67 -20.45 -42.88
N GLU A 416 -12.51 -20.28 -42.25
CA GLU A 416 -12.27 -20.66 -40.85
C GLU A 416 -11.94 -19.41 -40.04
N ASP A 417 -12.50 -19.30 -38.84
CA ASP A 417 -12.16 -18.23 -37.91
C ASP A 417 -10.91 -18.63 -37.14
N HIS A 418 -9.81 -17.94 -37.41
CA HIS A 418 -8.53 -18.07 -36.71
C HIS A 418 -8.33 -16.90 -35.73
N GLY A 419 -9.45 -16.39 -35.21
CA GLY A 419 -9.49 -15.31 -34.24
C GLY A 419 -8.81 -15.63 -32.91
N TRP A 420 -8.77 -14.63 -32.05
CA TRP A 420 -8.17 -14.70 -30.71
C TRP A 420 -9.02 -13.89 -29.72
N TYR A 421 -8.73 -14.02 -28.43
CA TYR A 421 -9.37 -13.19 -27.40
C TYR A 421 -8.57 -11.90 -27.17
N ASP A 422 -9.22 -10.76 -27.33
CA ASP A 422 -8.72 -9.47 -26.83
C ASP A 422 -9.10 -9.35 -25.34
N PHE A 423 -8.11 -9.04 -24.49
CA PHE A 423 -8.30 -8.90 -23.05
C PHE A 423 -8.39 -7.44 -22.63
N PHE A 424 -9.29 -7.17 -21.70
CA PHE A 424 -9.58 -5.84 -21.17
C PHE A 424 -9.67 -5.90 -19.65
N ARG A 425 -9.36 -4.80 -18.97
CA ARG A 425 -9.40 -4.71 -17.50
C ARG A 425 -10.33 -3.60 -17.05
N ASP A 426 -11.32 -3.97 -16.24
CA ASP A 426 -12.15 -3.04 -15.49
C ASP A 426 -11.42 -2.67 -14.20
N ASN A 427 -11.24 -1.37 -13.96
CA ASN A 427 -10.52 -0.86 -12.81
C ASN A 427 -11.49 -0.26 -11.79
N TYR A 428 -11.39 -0.77 -10.56
CA TYR A 428 -12.21 -0.38 -9.43
C TYR A 428 -11.37 0.30 -8.37
N SER A 429 -11.99 1.22 -7.65
CA SER A 429 -11.38 1.92 -6.53
C SER A 429 -12.41 2.23 -5.46
N ALA A 430 -11.95 2.32 -4.23
CA ALA A 430 -12.74 2.77 -3.11
C ALA A 430 -11.91 3.67 -2.17
N SER A 431 -12.59 4.59 -1.50
CA SER A 431 -12.01 5.49 -0.49
C SER A 431 -12.91 5.61 0.72
N LEU A 432 -12.30 5.77 1.89
CA LEU A 432 -12.95 6.02 3.17
C LEU A 432 -12.53 7.40 3.68
N SER A 433 -13.51 8.23 3.99
CA SER A 433 -13.33 9.52 4.66
C SER A 433 -14.25 9.59 5.88
N GLY A 434 -14.02 10.54 6.79
CA GLY A 434 -14.84 10.65 7.98
C GLY A 434 -14.77 12.01 8.65
N SER A 435 -15.76 12.27 9.49
CA SER A 435 -15.85 13.47 10.31
C SER A 435 -16.34 13.11 11.71
N MET A 436 -15.93 13.90 12.71
CA MET A 436 -16.27 13.69 14.10
C MET A 436 -16.81 14.99 14.66
N SER A 437 -17.81 14.89 15.54
CA SER A 437 -18.30 15.99 16.37
C SER A 437 -18.29 15.54 17.82
N LEU A 438 -17.38 16.10 18.61
CA LEU A 438 -17.25 15.88 20.04
C LEU A 438 -17.83 17.10 20.77
N LEU A 439 -18.80 16.87 21.63
CA LEU A 439 -19.49 17.93 22.38
C LEU A 439 -19.61 17.56 23.85
N PRO A 440 -19.71 18.56 24.75
CA PRO A 440 -20.18 18.32 26.11
C PRO A 440 -21.52 17.57 26.08
N ASP A 441 -21.72 16.68 27.05
CA ASP A 441 -23.01 16.02 27.22
C ASP A 441 -24.11 17.05 27.55
N ASP A 442 -25.36 16.78 27.12
CA ASP A 442 -26.48 17.72 27.33
C ASP A 442 -26.82 17.94 28.82
N LYS A 443 -26.24 17.15 29.73
CA LYS A 443 -26.40 17.30 31.19
C LYS A 443 -25.28 18.08 31.86
N VAL A 444 -24.29 18.57 31.11
CA VAL A 444 -23.22 19.41 31.65
C VAL A 444 -23.78 20.82 31.92
N PRO A 445 -23.95 21.24 33.19
CA PRO A 445 -24.70 22.44 33.54
C PRO A 445 -24.00 23.74 33.13
N THR A 446 -22.67 23.71 33.06
CA THR A 446 -21.80 24.86 32.81
C THR A 446 -21.14 24.84 31.44
N ALA A 447 -21.60 23.95 30.55
CA ALA A 447 -21.10 23.90 29.18
C ALA A 447 -21.49 25.16 28.39
N SER A 448 -20.54 25.70 27.64
CA SER A 448 -20.74 26.81 26.72
C SER A 448 -20.08 26.49 25.38
N GLY A 449 -20.91 26.17 24.38
CA GLY A 449 -20.42 25.61 23.11
C GLY A 449 -19.63 24.33 23.35
N SER A 450 -18.40 24.27 22.85
CA SER A 450 -17.46 23.14 23.05
C SER A 450 -16.61 23.29 24.32
N THR A 451 -16.91 24.23 25.20
CA THR A 451 -16.17 24.43 26.46
C THR A 451 -16.93 23.80 27.63
N MET A 452 -16.21 23.06 28.49
CA MET A 452 -16.75 22.44 29.70
C MET A 452 -15.69 22.34 30.80
N LYS A 453 -16.12 21.96 32.01
CA LYS A 453 -15.22 21.65 33.12
C LYS A 453 -14.82 20.16 33.11
N SER A 454 -13.66 19.83 33.66
CA SER A 454 -13.24 18.43 33.87
C SER A 454 -14.17 17.73 34.89
N GLY A 455 -14.23 16.39 34.87
CA GLY A 455 -15.15 15.61 35.71
C GLY A 455 -16.56 15.42 35.15
N TYR A 456 -16.89 16.06 34.03
CA TYR A 456 -18.17 15.91 33.33
C TYR A 456 -18.07 14.96 32.13
N GLY A 457 -19.20 14.74 31.44
CA GLY A 457 -19.27 13.81 30.31
C GLY A 457 -19.21 14.50 28.95
N VAL A 458 -18.68 13.80 27.94
CA VAL A 458 -18.73 14.16 26.52
C VAL A 458 -19.55 13.15 25.73
N LYS A 459 -20.21 13.62 24.67
CA LYS A 459 -20.87 12.79 23.65
C LYS A 459 -20.18 12.96 22.31
N THR A 460 -20.26 11.93 21.47
CA THR A 460 -19.67 11.97 20.13
C THR A 460 -20.64 11.47 19.07
N THR A 461 -20.58 12.10 17.91
CA THR A 461 -21.15 11.58 16.66
C THR A 461 -20.03 11.51 15.63
N VAL A 462 -19.82 10.32 15.09
CA VAL A 462 -18.77 10.02 14.10
C VAL A 462 -19.44 9.57 12.82
N ASN A 463 -19.10 10.21 11.70
CA ASN A 463 -19.59 9.86 10.37
C ASN A 463 -18.45 9.28 9.54
N ALA A 464 -18.74 8.22 8.81
CA ALA A 464 -17.83 7.57 7.87
C ALA A 464 -18.48 7.53 6.49
N GLN A 465 -17.80 8.08 5.50
CA GLN A 465 -18.24 8.10 4.11
C GLN A 465 -17.32 7.20 3.28
N PHE A 466 -17.89 6.12 2.78
CA PHE A 466 -17.28 5.21 1.82
C PHE A 466 -17.75 5.60 0.41
N THR A 467 -16.80 5.66 -0.52
CA THR A 467 -17.05 5.98 -1.93
C THR A 467 -16.40 4.92 -2.79
N THR A 468 -17.08 4.44 -3.82
CA THR A 468 -16.58 3.39 -4.71
C THR A 468 -17.22 3.50 -6.10
N ASN A 469 -16.52 3.05 -7.13
CA ASN A 469 -17.10 2.78 -8.46
C ASN A 469 -17.38 1.28 -8.68
N ALA A 470 -17.15 0.43 -7.68
CA ALA A 470 -17.33 -1.01 -7.78
C ALA A 470 -18.77 -1.46 -7.45
N PRO A 471 -19.20 -2.62 -7.98
CA PRO A 471 -20.42 -3.29 -7.52
C PRO A 471 -20.44 -3.52 -6.00
N SER A 472 -21.62 -3.47 -5.38
CA SER A 472 -21.77 -3.65 -3.93
C SER A 472 -21.38 -5.05 -3.42
N SER A 473 -21.31 -6.04 -4.31
CA SER A 473 -20.78 -7.37 -4.03
C SER A 473 -19.26 -7.38 -3.81
N HIS A 474 -18.53 -6.34 -4.24
CA HIS A 474 -17.08 -6.24 -4.11
C HIS A 474 -16.63 -5.66 -2.77
N VAL A 475 -17.52 -4.97 -2.04
CA VAL A 475 -17.12 -4.07 -0.94
C VAL A 475 -18.06 -4.10 0.27
N THR A 476 -17.61 -3.54 1.39
CA THR A 476 -18.44 -3.17 2.54
C THR A 476 -18.19 -1.72 2.95
N GLY A 477 -19.17 -1.06 3.57
CA GLY A 477 -18.97 0.22 4.25
C GLY A 477 -18.27 0.02 5.60
N ALA A 478 -17.95 1.11 6.29
CA ALA A 478 -17.38 1.02 7.65
C ALA A 478 -18.38 0.42 8.63
N GLN A 479 -17.92 -0.48 9.49
CA GLN A 479 -18.78 -1.24 10.42
C GLN A 479 -18.36 -1.08 11.88
N THR A 480 -17.13 -0.60 12.11
CA THR A 480 -16.56 -0.53 13.45
C THR A 480 -15.85 0.81 13.66
N ALA A 481 -16.06 1.41 14.84
CA ALA A 481 -15.29 2.56 15.29
C ALA A 481 -14.91 2.41 16.77
N THR A 482 -13.67 2.73 17.12
CA THR A 482 -13.17 2.73 18.52
C THR A 482 -12.61 4.10 18.89
N ALA A 483 -13.09 4.66 20.00
CA ALA A 483 -12.64 5.96 20.53
C ALA A 483 -11.65 5.78 21.67
N TYR A 484 -10.55 6.53 21.60
CA TYR A 484 -9.43 6.52 22.53
C TYR A 484 -9.27 7.90 23.15
N PHE A 485 -8.82 7.91 24.40
CA PHE A 485 -8.89 9.09 25.25
C PHE A 485 -7.52 9.51 25.80
N PRO A 486 -7.29 10.82 25.99
CA PRO A 486 -5.99 11.36 26.41
C PRO A 486 -5.59 10.96 27.82
N GLU A 487 -6.55 10.77 28.74
CA GLU A 487 -6.29 10.33 30.12
C GLU A 487 -5.66 8.94 30.21
N PHE A 488 -5.77 8.13 29.14
CA PHE A 488 -5.12 6.82 29.00
C PHE A 488 -3.99 6.85 27.98
N HIS A 489 -3.50 8.04 27.63
CA HIS A 489 -2.49 8.25 26.59
C HIS A 489 -2.84 7.56 25.26
N TYR A 490 -4.14 7.41 24.96
CA TYR A 490 -4.66 6.72 23.77
C TYR A 490 -4.26 5.23 23.63
N LYS A 491 -3.98 4.54 24.74
CA LYS A 491 -3.49 3.15 24.75
C LYS A 491 -4.53 2.14 25.23
N ASP A 492 -4.45 1.78 26.52
CA ASP A 492 -4.95 0.52 27.07
C ASP A 492 -6.49 0.46 27.20
N TYR A 493 -7.15 1.61 27.12
CA TYR A 493 -8.59 1.75 27.24
C TYR A 493 -9.19 2.48 26.05
N TRP A 494 -10.32 1.97 25.56
CA TRP A 494 -11.10 2.57 24.48
C TRP A 494 -12.57 2.19 24.58
N ARG A 495 -13.42 2.99 23.94
CA ARG A 495 -14.84 2.66 23.78
C ARG A 495 -15.12 2.19 22.38
N LEU A 496 -15.70 1.00 22.25
CA LEU A 496 -16.35 0.57 21.01
C LEU A 496 -17.65 1.37 20.83
N LEU A 497 -17.80 2.04 19.69
CA LEU A 497 -19.00 2.81 19.35
C LEU A 497 -20.09 1.89 18.81
N ASP A 498 -21.35 2.27 19.00
CA ASP A 498 -22.49 1.65 18.31
C ASP A 498 -22.61 2.22 16.90
N LEU A 499 -22.82 1.33 15.93
CA LEU A 499 -23.23 1.69 14.57
C LEU A 499 -24.71 2.09 14.57
N THR A 500 -25.00 3.39 14.49
CA THR A 500 -26.37 3.94 14.51
C THR A 500 -26.99 4.05 13.12
N ALA A 501 -26.16 4.11 12.08
CA ALA A 501 -26.57 4.00 10.68
C ALA A 501 -25.51 3.21 9.90
N SER A 502 -25.94 2.25 9.07
CA SER A 502 -25.05 1.37 8.31
C SER A 502 -25.01 1.74 6.81
N GLY A 503 -24.14 1.07 6.05
CA GLY A 503 -23.97 1.28 4.61
C GLY A 503 -22.78 2.17 4.29
N TYR A 504 -22.82 2.84 3.13
CA TYR A 504 -21.70 3.69 2.67
C TYR A 504 -21.63 5.04 3.38
N SER A 505 -22.69 5.45 4.06
CA SER A 505 -22.72 6.62 4.93
C SER A 505 -23.01 6.14 6.35
N ALA A 506 -22.01 5.55 6.99
CA ALA A 506 -22.14 4.98 8.32
C ALA A 506 -22.04 6.07 9.40
N GLN A 507 -22.79 5.90 10.48
CA GLN A 507 -22.74 6.78 11.65
C GLN A 507 -22.51 5.95 12.91
N PHE A 508 -21.68 6.49 13.80
CA PHE A 508 -21.30 5.89 15.06
C PHE A 508 -21.50 6.85 16.22
N GLN A 509 -21.90 6.33 17.37
CA GLN A 509 -22.00 7.06 18.63
C GLN A 509 -21.48 6.20 19.78
N PHE A 510 -21.13 6.81 20.92
CA PHE A 510 -20.81 6.01 22.10
C PHE A 510 -21.93 5.03 22.42
N LYS A 511 -21.57 3.82 22.85
CA LYS A 511 -22.49 2.92 23.54
C LYS A 511 -23.09 3.60 24.76
N THR A 512 -24.26 3.14 25.18
CA THR A 512 -24.83 3.55 26.47
C THR A 512 -23.84 3.23 27.58
N ASN A 513 -23.51 4.24 28.39
CA ASN A 513 -22.56 4.08 29.47
C ASN A 513 -23.25 3.49 30.71
N ASN A 514 -22.76 2.34 31.18
CA ASN A 514 -23.28 1.65 32.37
C ASN A 514 -23.15 2.48 33.65
N TYR A 515 -22.22 3.44 33.69
CA TYR A 515 -22.04 4.36 34.82
C TYR A 515 -22.91 5.62 34.75
N SER A 516 -23.62 5.84 33.64
CA SER A 516 -24.52 6.98 33.52
C SER A 516 -25.84 6.71 34.24
N THR A 517 -26.17 7.51 35.26
CA THR A 517 -27.47 7.47 35.96
C THR A 517 -28.67 7.65 35.01
N TYR A 518 -28.48 8.30 33.85
CA TYR A 518 -29.52 8.57 32.86
C TYR A 518 -29.46 7.68 31.61
N ASN A 519 -28.71 6.57 31.63
CA ASN A 519 -28.50 5.68 30.47
C ASN A 519 -28.08 6.43 29.18
N ARG A 520 -27.15 7.38 29.30
CA ARG A 520 -26.70 8.23 28.19
C ARG A 520 -25.51 7.62 27.44
N ARG A 521 -25.38 8.00 26.17
CA ARG A 521 -24.25 7.69 25.29
C ARG A 521 -23.10 8.67 25.54
N VAL A 522 -22.47 8.54 26.71
CA VAL A 522 -21.54 9.54 27.26
C VAL A 522 -20.24 8.90 27.75
N HIS A 523 -19.10 9.53 27.50
CA HIS A 523 -17.84 9.21 28.16
C HIS A 523 -17.54 10.24 29.25
N PHE A 524 -17.27 9.79 30.48
CA PHE A 524 -16.89 10.70 31.56
C PHE A 524 -15.38 10.88 31.55
N LEU A 525 -14.94 12.14 31.64
CA LEU A 525 -13.53 12.49 31.71
C LEU A 525 -13.11 12.76 33.18
N PRO A 526 -11.88 12.42 33.59
CA PRO A 526 -11.45 12.56 34.97
C PRO A 526 -11.47 14.01 35.48
N ILE A 527 -11.76 14.20 36.77
CA ILE A 527 -11.80 15.53 37.39
C ILE A 527 -10.43 16.22 37.43
N TRP A 528 -9.35 15.46 37.52
CA TRP A 528 -7.98 15.97 37.55
C TRP A 528 -7.44 16.33 36.17
N TYR A 529 -8.20 16.12 35.08
CA TYR A 529 -7.74 16.46 33.74
C TYR A 529 -7.47 17.97 33.64
N PRO A 530 -6.31 18.41 33.13
CA PRO A 530 -5.91 19.81 33.16
C PRO A 530 -6.74 20.67 32.19
N ASN A 531 -6.74 21.98 32.42
CA ASN A 531 -7.27 22.95 31.47
C ASN A 531 -6.52 22.85 30.13
N GLY A 532 -7.25 23.03 29.03
CA GLY A 532 -6.71 22.93 27.68
C GLY A 532 -7.60 22.08 26.77
N GLN A 533 -7.02 21.50 25.73
CA GLN A 533 -7.76 20.67 24.79
C GLN A 533 -7.89 19.23 25.30
N TYR A 534 -9.12 18.73 25.33
CA TYR A 534 -9.44 17.32 25.50
C TYR A 534 -9.82 16.76 24.14
N THR A 535 -8.87 16.09 23.48
CA THR A 535 -9.05 15.57 22.11
C THR A 535 -9.29 14.06 22.16
N VAL A 536 -10.37 13.59 21.53
CA VAL A 536 -10.67 12.16 21.41
C VAL A 536 -10.24 11.68 20.02
N ASP A 537 -9.51 10.56 19.97
CA ASP A 537 -9.07 9.91 18.71
C ASP A 537 -9.99 8.73 18.40
N THR A 538 -10.71 8.79 17.27
CA THR A 538 -11.57 7.70 16.82
C THR A 538 -10.97 7.01 15.62
N TYR A 539 -10.75 5.70 15.75
CA TYR A 539 -10.29 4.84 14.68
C TYR A 539 -11.48 4.11 14.03
N ILE A 540 -11.72 4.37 12.75
CA ILE A 540 -12.81 3.81 11.95
C ILE A 540 -12.23 2.74 11.03
N GLN A 541 -12.86 1.57 10.97
CA GLN A 541 -12.37 0.40 10.24
C GLN A 541 -13.50 -0.53 9.75
N ASP A 542 -13.13 -1.69 9.23
CA ASP A 542 -14.01 -2.72 8.69
C ASP A 542 -14.80 -2.30 7.43
N ALA A 543 -14.26 -1.34 6.67
CA ALA A 543 -14.66 -1.06 5.29
C ALA A 543 -13.82 -1.92 4.33
N TRP A 544 -14.31 -3.10 3.99
CA TRP A 544 -13.55 -4.12 3.27
C TRP A 544 -13.62 -3.94 1.75
N THR A 545 -12.50 -4.20 1.09
CA THR A 545 -12.35 -4.30 -0.37
C THR A 545 -11.55 -5.57 -0.70
N PRO A 546 -11.52 -6.01 -1.97
CA PRO A 546 -10.67 -7.13 -2.37
C PRO A 546 -9.17 -6.84 -2.18
N ALA A 547 -8.80 -5.55 -2.18
CA ALA A 547 -7.44 -5.10 -1.93
C ALA A 547 -7.18 -4.77 -0.45
N GLY A 548 -8.04 -5.25 0.47
CA GLY A 548 -7.86 -5.14 1.92
C GLY A 548 -8.84 -4.18 2.61
N MET A 549 -8.73 -4.11 3.94
CA MET A 549 -9.54 -3.25 4.79
C MET A 549 -9.10 -1.79 4.68
N LEU A 550 -10.07 -0.89 4.48
CA LEU A 550 -9.87 0.54 4.66
C LEU A 550 -10.09 0.94 6.12
N SER A 551 -9.24 1.83 6.60
CA SER A 551 -9.31 2.42 7.93
C SER A 551 -8.77 3.84 7.94
N ILE A 552 -9.32 4.66 8.85
CA ILE A 552 -8.90 6.05 9.07
C ILE A 552 -8.93 6.37 10.57
N SER A 553 -8.17 7.38 10.98
CA SER A 553 -8.20 7.95 12.32
C SER A 553 -8.63 9.41 12.20
N ILE A 554 -9.67 9.79 12.95
CA ILE A 554 -10.23 11.14 12.97
C ILE A 554 -10.33 11.63 14.40
N ARG A 555 -10.28 12.95 14.59
CA ARG A 555 -10.15 13.57 15.91
C ARG A 555 -11.04 14.80 15.99
N ASP A 556 -11.57 15.04 17.19
CA ASP A 556 -12.22 16.29 17.55
C ASP A 556 -12.01 16.56 19.06
N ALA A 557 -12.22 17.79 19.49
CA ALA A 557 -11.86 18.25 20.82
C ALA A 557 -12.91 19.13 21.50
N VAL A 558 -12.95 19.05 22.83
CA VAL A 558 -13.60 20.03 23.69
C VAL A 558 -12.55 20.78 24.51
N SER A 559 -12.87 22.03 24.87
CA SER A 559 -11.99 22.85 25.69
C SER A 559 -12.34 22.70 27.17
N ILE A 560 -11.36 22.32 27.98
CA ILE A 560 -11.47 22.17 29.43
C ILE A 560 -11.06 23.47 30.11
N SER A 561 -11.95 24.03 30.93
CA SER A 561 -11.71 25.24 31.71
C SER A 561 -12.36 25.14 33.09
N GLY A 562 -11.54 24.79 34.09
CA GLY A 562 -11.95 24.49 35.44
C GLY A 562 -12.34 23.03 35.62
N SER A 563 -12.78 22.70 36.83
CA SER A 563 -13.17 21.35 37.22
C SER A 563 -14.57 21.33 37.83
N LEU A 564 -15.18 20.15 37.90
CA LEU A 564 -16.46 19.93 38.58
C LEU A 564 -16.47 20.48 40.02
N TYR A 565 -15.33 20.55 40.70
CA TYR A 565 -15.23 21.19 42.01
C TYR A 565 -15.53 22.69 42.01
N ASP A 566 -15.26 23.39 40.91
CA ASP A 566 -15.60 24.81 40.78
C ASP A 566 -17.12 25.04 40.68
N ASP A 567 -17.90 23.99 40.38
CA ASP A 567 -19.37 24.01 40.39
C ASP A 567 -19.95 23.60 41.76
N TRP A 568 -19.15 22.99 42.63
CA TRP A 568 -19.52 22.69 44.01
C TRP A 568 -19.34 23.93 44.88
N HIS A 569 -20.36 24.78 44.90
CA HIS A 569 -20.43 25.89 45.84
C HIS A 569 -20.72 25.38 47.26
N LEU A 570 -19.72 25.45 48.15
CA LEU A 570 -19.93 25.38 49.61
C LEU A 570 -20.25 26.78 50.14
N ALA A 571 -21.53 27.18 50.08
CA ALA A 571 -21.98 28.32 50.87
C ALA A 571 -22.08 27.89 52.35
N PRO A 572 -21.50 28.64 53.30
CA PRO A 572 -21.92 28.53 54.69
C PRO A 572 -23.42 28.82 54.75
N ILE A 573 -24.19 27.94 55.41
CA ILE A 573 -25.55 28.30 55.84
C ILE A 573 -25.36 29.49 56.79
N ASN A 574 -25.88 30.66 56.43
CA ASN A 574 -25.87 31.81 57.34
C ASN A 574 -26.50 31.36 58.68
N PRO A 575 -25.79 31.52 59.80
CA PRO A 575 -26.20 30.98 61.09
C PRO A 575 -27.54 31.55 61.61
#